data_AF-A0A8B2NPE0-F1
#
_entry.id   AF-A0A8B2NPE0-F1
#
_cell.length_a   1.000
_cell.length_b   1.000
_cell.length_c   1.000
_cell.angle_alpha   90.00
_cell.angle_beta   90.00
_cell.angle_gamma   90.00
#
_symmetry.space_group_name_H-M   'P 1'
#
loop_
_entity.id
_entity.type
_entity.pdbx_description
1 polymer ?
#
loop_
_entity_poly.entity_id
_entity_poly.type
_entity_poly.pdbx_seq_one_letter_code
_entity_poly.pdbx_strand_id
1 'polypeptide(L)'
;MHRSGAAEIAGALQSCGFTAAPALDADAAPEPVAALNRALMAMAGSRWDRLPATLDISTFAVRSVGDWAQEDALPLALAAWDAAFEGADGAGEGDLVVHDPHLPAMLPLWLRAAGAKGLAAEVLLVHRGALDLLARLEREDGLGFGAAAALVTDTWLEMLAHAPAGARVVSHEAFAAAPSATLEALGYPPASPEAARALDAGRAAPGAAPWGAASGAAPHPMGLPEARPEALPRLALPGPLRDLDARLARAHGSAVEAGDPDVAAKRARRAADRAYAGDTIFLDAFRDVAGDPLPAPAVAPGGAPRTVVVHCHLFKNAGSSVDVILKRHFGRRWVTTEFPVHGTVSNADLTHAFVRGHGELDVLSTHTGDWWLGHDAPDLRVLPVIFLRHPLLRIRSAYSFERKQDADTFGARIAKTHDFAGYVAARLERPTDYAFREFQSRRLAAYHSRLHADLMSAALHALDRAPYVGLVEDFDGSARRLETYLAAHFEGFEAPSARANITDSSDMATEDRIARARHELGEAVYAALMAENRVDLEIYRRAVERWPLPVPAPPVHSAAQ
;
A
#
# COMPACT_ATOMS: atom_id res chain seq x y z
N MET A 1 -8.62 10.13 -14.21
CA MET A 1 -7.51 9.99 -13.26
C MET A 1 -6.46 11.10 -13.37
N HIS A 2 -6.07 11.54 -14.57
CA HIS A 2 -5.26 12.76 -14.69
C HIS A 2 -6.15 13.99 -14.92
N ARG A 3 -5.91 15.07 -14.17
CA ARG A 3 -6.78 16.26 -14.07
C ARG A 3 -7.09 16.92 -15.40
N SER A 4 -6.25 16.78 -16.42
CA SER A 4 -6.39 17.51 -17.69
C SER A 4 -7.46 16.93 -18.62
N GLY A 5 -7.49 15.61 -18.87
CA GLY A 5 -8.36 15.06 -19.92
C GLY A 5 -9.86 15.15 -19.64
N ALA A 6 -10.28 14.86 -18.41
CA ALA A 6 -11.69 14.96 -18.02
C ALA A 6 -12.15 16.42 -17.88
N ALA A 7 -11.28 17.30 -17.38
CA ALA A 7 -11.58 18.73 -17.28
C ALA A 7 -11.69 19.39 -18.67
N GLU A 8 -10.85 19.00 -19.63
CA GLU A 8 -10.93 19.47 -21.02
C GLU A 8 -12.28 19.12 -21.67
N ILE A 9 -12.74 17.87 -21.52
CA ILE A 9 -14.04 17.44 -22.04
C ILE A 9 -15.20 18.10 -21.28
N ALA A 10 -15.11 18.24 -19.95
CA ALA A 10 -16.11 18.95 -19.17
C ALA A 10 -16.23 20.43 -19.59
N GLY A 11 -15.10 21.11 -19.81
CA GLY A 11 -15.07 22.47 -20.35
C GLY A 11 -15.63 22.55 -21.77
N ALA A 12 -15.41 21.51 -22.59
CA ALA A 12 -15.99 21.44 -23.93
C ALA A 12 -17.51 21.26 -23.93
N LEU A 13 -18.06 20.51 -22.97
CA LEU A 13 -19.51 20.35 -22.80
C LEU A 13 -20.21 21.69 -22.46
N GLN A 14 -19.50 22.65 -21.84
CA GLN A 14 -20.05 24.00 -21.64
C GLN A 14 -20.37 24.69 -22.97
N SER A 15 -19.56 24.47 -24.01
CA SER A 15 -19.84 24.95 -25.38
C SER A 15 -21.04 24.25 -26.04
N CYS A 16 -21.57 23.19 -25.44
CA CYS A 16 -22.78 22.49 -25.87
C CYS A 16 -24.02 22.86 -25.03
N GLY A 17 -23.91 23.85 -24.14
CA GLY A 17 -25.02 24.33 -23.30
C GLY A 17 -25.10 23.71 -21.91
N PHE A 18 -24.12 22.88 -21.53
CA PHE A 18 -24.07 22.32 -20.18
C PHE A 18 -23.54 23.34 -19.17
N THR A 19 -24.11 23.33 -17.97
CA THR A 19 -23.53 24.06 -16.83
C THR A 19 -22.58 23.11 -16.11
N ALA A 20 -21.27 23.35 -16.18
CA ALA A 20 -20.33 22.58 -15.37
C ALA A 20 -20.22 23.17 -13.96
N ALA A 21 -19.99 22.31 -12.97
CA ALA A 21 -19.48 22.78 -11.68
C ALA A 21 -18.19 23.61 -11.91
N PRO A 22 -17.98 24.72 -11.18
CA PRO A 22 -16.80 25.58 -11.37
C PRO A 22 -15.52 24.75 -11.29
N ALA A 23 -14.61 24.99 -12.25
CA ALA A 23 -13.41 24.19 -12.44
C ALA A 23 -12.57 24.10 -11.15
N LEU A 24 -11.97 22.93 -10.90
CA LEU A 24 -10.90 22.74 -9.92
C LEU A 24 -9.66 23.53 -10.37
N ASP A 25 -9.67 24.84 -10.16
CA ASP A 25 -8.43 25.62 -10.18
C ASP A 25 -7.60 25.23 -8.96
N ALA A 26 -6.29 25.10 -9.13
CA ALA A 26 -5.40 24.56 -8.10
C ALA A 26 -5.38 25.38 -6.79
N ASP A 27 -5.85 26.64 -6.84
CA ASP A 27 -5.82 27.62 -5.75
C ASP A 27 -7.23 28.04 -5.26
N ALA A 28 -8.31 27.47 -5.79
CA ALA A 28 -9.68 27.76 -5.34
C ALA A 28 -10.07 26.86 -4.15
N ALA A 29 -10.94 27.37 -3.26
CA ALA A 29 -11.54 26.55 -2.21
C ALA A 29 -12.18 25.31 -2.85
N PRO A 30 -11.95 24.11 -2.31
CA PRO A 30 -12.38 22.91 -3.00
C PRO A 30 -13.90 22.85 -3.12
N GLU A 31 -14.36 22.61 -4.35
CA GLU A 31 -15.75 22.38 -4.69
C GLU A 31 -16.36 21.27 -3.79
N PRO A 32 -17.61 21.43 -3.30
CA PRO A 32 -18.19 20.54 -2.29
C PRO A 32 -18.19 19.05 -2.64
N VAL A 33 -18.45 18.67 -3.90
CA VAL A 33 -18.40 17.29 -4.39
C VAL A 33 -16.98 16.74 -4.30
N ALA A 34 -15.99 17.48 -4.80
CA ALA A 34 -14.59 17.09 -4.75
C ALA A 34 -14.06 17.03 -3.30
N ALA A 35 -14.52 17.93 -2.43
CA ALA A 35 -14.18 17.94 -1.01
C ALA A 35 -14.71 16.68 -0.31
N LEU A 36 -15.97 16.33 -0.53
CA LEU A 36 -16.57 15.12 0.02
C LEU A 36 -15.87 13.86 -0.48
N ASN A 37 -15.60 13.76 -1.79
CA ASN A 37 -14.86 12.63 -2.36
C ASN A 37 -13.51 12.44 -1.68
N ARG A 38 -12.72 13.51 -1.51
CA ARG A 38 -11.43 13.41 -0.82
C ARG A 38 -11.57 13.02 0.63
N ALA A 39 -12.57 13.53 1.35
CA ALA A 39 -12.82 13.17 2.73
C ALA A 39 -13.16 11.67 2.88
N LEU A 40 -14.10 11.16 2.07
CA LEU A 40 -14.51 9.76 2.09
C LEU A 40 -13.39 8.82 1.66
N MET A 41 -12.62 9.20 0.64
CA MET A 41 -11.43 8.46 0.22
C MET A 41 -10.37 8.41 1.33
N ALA A 42 -10.10 9.53 1.99
CA ALA A 42 -9.16 9.59 3.11
C ALA A 42 -9.62 8.74 4.30
N MET A 43 -10.92 8.75 4.63
CA MET A 43 -11.51 7.89 5.66
C MET A 43 -11.36 6.41 5.32
N ALA A 44 -11.52 6.05 4.04
CA ALA A 44 -11.28 4.70 3.54
C ALA A 44 -9.78 4.38 3.36
N GLY A 45 -8.88 5.17 3.95
CA GLY A 45 -7.42 4.99 3.85
C GLY A 45 -6.86 5.09 2.42
N SER A 46 -7.66 5.57 1.48
CA SER A 46 -7.28 5.77 0.09
C SER A 46 -6.56 7.10 -0.10
N ARG A 47 -5.64 7.14 -1.06
CA ARG A 47 -4.95 8.36 -1.47
C ARG A 47 -5.12 8.53 -2.99
N TRP A 48 -4.84 9.71 -3.50
CA TRP A 48 -4.93 9.97 -4.94
C TRP A 48 -4.00 9.04 -5.76
N ASP A 49 -2.86 8.64 -5.17
CA ASP A 49 -1.84 7.77 -5.76
C ASP A 49 -2.03 6.29 -5.41
N ARG A 50 -3.10 5.95 -4.68
CA ARG A 50 -3.30 4.60 -4.14
C ARG A 50 -4.75 4.26 -3.80
N LEU A 51 -5.22 3.17 -4.41
CA LEU A 51 -6.52 2.57 -4.14
C LEU A 51 -6.34 1.22 -3.41
N PRO A 52 -6.40 1.18 -2.06
CA PRO A 52 -6.30 -0.06 -1.31
C PRO A 52 -7.48 -1.00 -1.61
N ALA A 53 -7.32 -2.30 -1.32
CA ALA A 53 -8.48 -3.17 -1.17
C ALA A 53 -9.28 -2.71 0.05
N THR A 54 -10.59 -2.63 -0.09
CA THR A 54 -11.48 -2.29 1.02
C THR A 54 -12.33 -3.49 1.38
N LEU A 55 -12.33 -3.86 2.67
CA LEU A 55 -13.09 -4.98 3.19
C LEU A 55 -14.10 -4.49 4.21
N ASP A 56 -15.30 -5.06 4.16
CA ASP A 56 -16.27 -4.90 5.23
C ASP A 56 -15.77 -5.60 6.50
N ILE A 57 -15.67 -4.88 7.62
CA ILE A 57 -15.08 -5.43 8.86
C ILE A 57 -15.91 -6.58 9.46
N SER A 58 -17.21 -6.62 9.18
CA SER A 58 -18.13 -7.61 9.77
C SER A 58 -18.16 -8.91 8.99
N THR A 59 -17.99 -8.85 7.67
CA THR A 59 -18.09 -10.00 6.76
C THR A 59 -16.75 -10.38 6.12
N PHE A 60 -15.74 -9.51 6.22
CA PHE A 60 -14.46 -9.62 5.50
C PHE A 60 -14.62 -9.68 3.97
N ALA A 61 -15.78 -9.29 3.44
CA ALA A 61 -16.05 -9.27 2.01
C ALA A 61 -15.43 -8.03 1.34
N VAL A 62 -14.94 -8.20 0.12
CA VAL A 62 -14.45 -7.08 -0.70
C VAL A 62 -15.62 -6.16 -1.02
N ARG A 63 -15.43 -4.87 -0.74
CA ARG A 63 -16.43 -3.82 -0.91
C ARG A 63 -15.76 -2.58 -1.46
N SER A 64 -16.31 -1.92 -2.49
CA SER A 64 -15.72 -0.66 -2.98
C SER A 64 -15.98 0.49 -2.00
N VAL A 65 -15.16 1.54 -2.05
CA VAL A 65 -15.40 2.76 -1.27
C VAL A 65 -16.75 3.39 -1.65
N GLY A 66 -17.08 3.42 -2.94
CA GLY A 66 -18.38 3.90 -3.42
C GLY A 66 -19.55 3.04 -2.95
N ASP A 67 -19.40 1.72 -2.91
CA ASP A 67 -20.42 0.77 -2.42
C ASP A 67 -20.64 0.89 -0.91
N TRP A 68 -19.60 1.25 -0.17
CA TRP A 68 -19.70 1.59 1.24
C TRP A 68 -20.33 2.96 1.47
N ALA A 69 -19.79 3.98 0.81
CA ALA A 69 -20.24 5.36 0.98
C ALA A 69 -21.70 5.56 0.56
N GLN A 70 -22.18 4.85 -0.47
CA GLN A 70 -23.57 5.02 -0.94
C GLN A 70 -24.63 4.66 0.10
N GLU A 71 -24.30 3.81 1.09
CA GLU A 71 -25.25 3.41 2.14
C GLU A 71 -25.34 4.46 3.25
N ASP A 72 -24.20 4.93 3.73
CA ASP A 72 -24.14 5.75 4.95
C ASP A 72 -23.85 7.25 4.69
N ALA A 73 -23.24 7.61 3.57
CA ALA A 73 -22.84 8.98 3.24
C ALA A 73 -23.78 9.69 2.26
N LEU A 74 -24.92 9.08 1.89
CA LEU A 74 -25.89 9.71 0.98
C LEU A 74 -26.39 11.09 1.45
N PRO A 75 -26.75 11.32 2.73
CA PRO A 75 -27.18 12.64 3.18
C PRO A 75 -26.10 13.72 2.98
N LEU A 76 -24.84 13.36 3.21
CA LEU A 76 -23.69 14.23 3.00
C LEU A 76 -23.47 14.53 1.52
N ALA A 77 -23.66 13.54 0.65
CA ALA A 77 -23.59 13.72 -0.80
C ALA A 77 -24.70 14.63 -1.31
N LEU A 78 -25.92 14.53 -0.78
CA LEU A 78 -27.01 15.44 -1.13
C LEU A 78 -26.73 16.88 -0.68
N ALA A 79 -26.17 17.07 0.53
CA ALA A 79 -25.79 18.40 1.01
C ALA A 79 -24.63 18.99 0.19
N ALA A 80 -23.63 18.18 -0.16
CA ALA A 80 -22.54 18.60 -1.05
C ALA A 80 -23.07 18.94 -2.45
N TRP A 81 -24.02 18.17 -2.98
CA TRP A 81 -24.71 18.48 -4.23
C TRP A 81 -25.41 19.83 -4.15
N ASP A 82 -26.23 20.05 -3.12
CA ASP A 82 -26.95 21.31 -2.95
C ASP A 82 -26.00 22.50 -2.82
N ALA A 83 -24.90 22.37 -2.08
CA ALA A 83 -23.90 23.42 -1.99
C ALA A 83 -23.14 23.66 -3.31
N ALA A 84 -22.91 22.62 -4.11
CA ALA A 84 -22.22 22.72 -5.41
C ALA A 84 -23.09 23.40 -6.47
N PHE A 85 -24.41 23.23 -6.37
CA PHE A 85 -25.40 23.72 -7.32
C PHE A 85 -26.37 24.74 -6.70
N GLU A 86 -26.02 25.34 -5.56
CA GLU A 86 -26.86 26.28 -4.81
C GLU A 86 -27.16 27.49 -5.70
N GLY A 87 -28.45 27.75 -5.98
CA GLY A 87 -28.90 28.77 -6.94
C GLY A 87 -29.27 28.23 -8.33
N ALA A 88 -29.03 26.96 -8.64
CA ALA A 88 -29.61 26.28 -9.80
C ALA A 88 -31.12 26.01 -9.65
N ASP A 89 -31.63 26.07 -8.40
CA ASP A 89 -33.06 25.96 -8.05
C ASP A 89 -33.91 27.18 -8.48
N GLY A 90 -33.34 28.11 -9.24
CA GLY A 90 -34.08 29.19 -9.87
C GLY A 90 -33.35 29.74 -11.09
N ALA A 91 -33.77 29.31 -12.28
CA ALA A 91 -33.43 29.85 -13.61
C ALA A 91 -32.25 29.25 -14.40
N GLY A 92 -32.15 27.92 -14.47
CA GLY A 92 -31.39 27.25 -15.53
C GLY A 92 -31.99 25.91 -15.96
N GLU A 93 -32.74 25.88 -17.06
CA GLU A 93 -33.19 24.67 -17.78
C GLU A 93 -32.02 23.85 -18.41
N GLY A 94 -30.81 23.91 -17.85
CA GLY A 94 -29.59 23.37 -18.47
C GLY A 94 -29.12 22.06 -17.84
N ASP A 95 -28.59 21.16 -18.67
CA ASP A 95 -27.95 19.93 -18.23
C ASP A 95 -26.67 20.22 -17.41
N LEU A 96 -26.40 19.40 -16.39
CA LEU A 96 -25.27 19.57 -15.45
C LEU A 96 -24.09 18.66 -15.81
N VAL A 97 -22.85 19.13 -15.55
CA VAL A 97 -21.63 18.31 -15.70
C VAL A 97 -20.82 18.29 -14.40
N VAL A 98 -20.54 17.08 -13.92
CA VAL A 98 -19.66 16.82 -12.77
C VAL A 98 -18.43 16.06 -13.24
N HIS A 99 -17.24 16.53 -12.85
CA HIS A 99 -15.99 15.80 -13.06
C HIS A 99 -15.11 15.85 -11.82
N ASP A 100 -14.56 14.71 -11.42
CA ASP A 100 -13.57 14.60 -10.33
C ASP A 100 -12.67 13.39 -10.58
N PRO A 101 -11.35 13.47 -10.31
CA PRO A 101 -10.44 12.34 -10.51
C PRO A 101 -10.78 11.10 -9.67
N HIS A 102 -11.50 11.23 -8.54
CA HIS A 102 -11.94 10.14 -7.67
C HIS A 102 -13.34 9.63 -8.01
N LEU A 103 -14.06 10.29 -8.93
CA LEU A 103 -15.40 9.87 -9.35
C LEU A 103 -15.48 8.38 -9.74
N PRO A 104 -14.47 7.75 -10.40
CA PRO A 104 -14.52 6.30 -10.66
C PRO A 104 -14.73 5.44 -9.42
N ALA A 105 -14.14 5.80 -8.28
CA ALA A 105 -14.28 5.07 -7.02
C ALA A 105 -15.57 5.43 -6.26
N MET A 106 -16.12 6.62 -6.52
CA MET A 106 -17.29 7.18 -5.83
C MET A 106 -18.57 7.18 -6.67
N LEU A 107 -18.51 6.65 -7.90
CA LEU A 107 -19.60 6.71 -8.88
C LEU A 107 -20.93 6.15 -8.33
N PRO A 108 -20.97 5.02 -7.59
CA PRO A 108 -22.22 4.52 -7.01
C PRO A 108 -22.93 5.53 -6.10
N LEU A 109 -22.17 6.26 -5.26
CA LEU A 109 -22.72 7.29 -4.38
C LEU A 109 -23.37 8.42 -5.17
N TRP A 110 -22.70 8.91 -6.21
CA TRP A 110 -23.19 10.05 -7.00
C TRP A 110 -24.33 9.69 -7.95
N LEU A 111 -24.36 8.48 -8.50
CA LEU A 111 -25.52 7.98 -9.23
C LEU A 111 -26.75 7.90 -8.31
N ARG A 112 -26.57 7.44 -7.07
CA ARG A 112 -27.63 7.41 -6.06
C ARG A 112 -28.09 8.81 -5.66
N ALA A 113 -27.16 9.75 -5.48
CA ALA A 113 -27.47 11.15 -5.17
C ALA A 113 -28.25 11.83 -6.32
N ALA A 114 -27.81 11.67 -7.57
CA ALA A 114 -28.51 12.19 -8.74
C ALA A 114 -29.94 11.62 -8.86
N GLY A 115 -30.11 10.31 -8.67
CA GLY A 115 -31.42 9.66 -8.66
C GLY A 115 -32.33 10.19 -7.54
N ALA A 116 -31.79 10.46 -6.34
CA ALA A 116 -32.55 11.07 -5.24
C ALA A 116 -32.96 12.53 -5.51
N LYS A 117 -32.23 13.23 -6.39
CA LYS A 117 -32.58 14.56 -6.92
C LYS A 117 -33.52 14.50 -8.14
N GLY A 118 -33.90 13.31 -8.60
CA GLY A 118 -34.76 13.12 -9.77
C GLY A 118 -34.08 13.37 -11.12
N LEU A 119 -32.74 13.35 -11.15
CA LEU A 119 -31.95 13.59 -12.36
C LEU A 119 -31.60 12.27 -13.06
N ALA A 120 -31.65 12.28 -14.39
CA ALA A 120 -31.13 11.20 -15.22
C ALA A 120 -29.63 11.42 -15.47
N ALA A 121 -28.78 10.62 -14.84
CA ALA A 121 -27.33 10.75 -14.98
C ALA A 121 -26.80 10.01 -16.23
N GLU A 122 -26.19 10.74 -17.15
CA GLU A 122 -25.36 10.16 -18.20
C GLU A 122 -23.89 10.09 -17.78
N VAL A 123 -23.21 8.97 -18.07
CA VAL A 123 -21.81 8.75 -17.68
C VAL A 123 -20.93 8.67 -18.92
N LEU A 124 -19.92 9.55 -18.97
CA LEU A 124 -18.85 9.54 -19.97
C LEU A 124 -17.54 9.04 -19.34
N LEU A 125 -17.05 7.91 -19.82
CA LEU A 125 -15.79 7.31 -19.37
C LEU A 125 -14.63 7.87 -20.20
N VAL A 126 -13.91 8.83 -19.64
CA VAL A 126 -12.76 9.45 -20.30
C VAL A 126 -11.49 8.69 -19.98
N HIS A 127 -10.80 8.20 -21.00
CA HIS A 127 -9.50 7.55 -20.85
C HIS A 127 -8.43 8.18 -21.75
N ARG A 128 -7.16 7.97 -21.36
CA ARG A 128 -5.96 8.23 -22.17
C ARG A 128 -5.24 6.90 -22.41
N GLY A 129 -4.36 6.84 -23.38
CA GLY A 129 -3.50 5.69 -23.60
C GLY A 129 -2.66 5.38 -22.37
N ALA A 130 -2.57 4.10 -21.99
CA ALA A 130 -1.87 3.68 -20.77
C ALA A 130 -0.41 4.17 -20.74
N LEU A 131 0.31 4.12 -21.87
CA LEU A 131 1.70 4.56 -21.95
C LEU A 131 1.88 6.06 -21.66
N ASP A 132 0.97 6.90 -22.17
CA ASP A 132 0.99 8.34 -21.91
C ASP A 132 0.74 8.63 -20.43
N LEU A 133 -0.25 7.95 -19.83
CA LEU A 133 -0.55 8.05 -18.41
C LEU A 133 0.64 7.64 -17.53
N LEU A 134 1.29 6.52 -17.84
CA LEU A 134 2.46 6.04 -17.07
C LEU A 134 3.61 7.04 -17.15
N ALA A 135 3.95 7.49 -18.35
CA ALA A 135 5.05 8.43 -18.54
C ALA A 135 4.77 9.78 -17.86
N ARG A 136 3.50 10.17 -17.76
CA ARG A 136 3.10 11.39 -17.07
C ARG A 136 3.17 11.24 -15.56
N LEU A 137 2.62 10.17 -15.00
CA LEU A 137 2.71 9.87 -13.55
C LEU A 137 4.16 9.77 -13.08
N GLU A 138 5.05 9.27 -13.92
CA GLU A 138 6.49 9.24 -13.62
C GLU A 138 7.11 10.65 -13.64
N ARG A 139 6.84 11.45 -14.69
CA ARG A 139 7.44 12.78 -14.85
C ARG A 139 6.88 13.84 -13.91
N GLU A 140 5.57 13.90 -13.75
CA GLU A 140 4.87 14.96 -13.02
C GLU A 140 4.74 14.62 -11.54
N ASP A 141 4.59 13.33 -11.21
CA ASP A 141 4.29 12.89 -9.85
C ASP A 141 5.37 11.99 -9.21
N GLY A 142 6.40 11.59 -9.96
CA GLY A 142 7.49 10.76 -9.45
C GLY A 142 7.11 9.31 -9.13
N LEU A 143 5.97 8.81 -9.65
CA LEU A 143 5.58 7.41 -9.45
C LEU A 143 6.44 6.46 -10.30
N GLY A 144 7.05 5.47 -9.65
CA GLY A 144 7.74 4.38 -10.36
C GLY A 144 6.76 3.54 -11.20
N PHE A 145 7.26 2.96 -12.30
CA PHE A 145 6.46 2.23 -13.29
C PHE A 145 5.45 1.23 -12.70
N GLY A 146 5.87 0.41 -11.73
CA GLY A 146 4.99 -0.59 -11.11
C GLY A 146 3.83 0.03 -10.32
N ALA A 147 4.10 1.11 -9.59
CA ALA A 147 3.08 1.84 -8.82
C ALA A 147 2.10 2.57 -9.76
N ALA A 148 2.63 3.23 -10.79
CA ALA A 148 1.82 3.89 -11.81
C ALA A 148 0.92 2.88 -12.55
N ALA A 149 1.46 1.71 -12.95
CA ALA A 149 0.69 0.68 -13.65
C ALA A 149 -0.41 0.06 -12.77
N ALA A 150 -0.13 -0.14 -11.48
CA ALA A 150 -1.13 -0.61 -10.52
C ALA A 150 -2.27 0.40 -10.36
N LEU A 151 -1.93 1.67 -10.15
CA LEU A 151 -2.89 2.76 -9.99
C LEU A 151 -3.81 2.90 -11.22
N VAL A 152 -3.22 2.91 -12.44
CA VAL A 152 -3.96 2.96 -13.71
C VAL A 152 -4.91 1.77 -13.85
N THR A 153 -4.40 0.56 -13.59
CA THR A 153 -5.21 -0.67 -13.67
C THR A 153 -6.40 -0.61 -12.70
N ASP A 154 -6.16 -0.23 -11.45
CA ASP A 154 -7.17 -0.27 -10.40
C ASP A 154 -8.28 0.76 -10.66
N THR A 155 -7.91 1.98 -11.04
CA THR A 155 -8.92 3.00 -11.35
C THR A 155 -9.74 2.64 -12.58
N TRP A 156 -9.12 2.07 -13.63
CA TRP A 156 -9.86 1.66 -14.82
C TRP A 156 -10.81 0.51 -14.53
N LEU A 157 -10.45 -0.40 -13.61
CA LEU A 157 -11.35 -1.44 -13.14
C LEU A 157 -12.52 -0.86 -12.33
N GLU A 158 -12.29 0.08 -11.41
CA GLU A 158 -13.38 0.76 -10.69
C GLU A 158 -14.30 1.52 -11.66
N MET A 159 -13.70 2.27 -12.60
CA MET A 159 -14.41 3.01 -13.64
C MET A 159 -15.34 2.11 -14.46
N LEU A 160 -14.84 0.96 -14.92
CA LEU A 160 -15.63 0.01 -15.72
C LEU A 160 -16.64 -0.77 -14.88
N ALA A 161 -16.30 -1.14 -13.65
CA ALA A 161 -17.16 -1.94 -12.79
C ALA A 161 -18.41 -1.16 -12.35
N HIS A 162 -18.28 0.15 -12.14
CA HIS A 162 -19.37 1.01 -11.70
C HIS A 162 -20.07 1.77 -12.82
N ALA A 163 -19.65 1.58 -14.08
CA ALA A 163 -20.29 2.22 -15.22
C ALA A 163 -21.73 1.70 -15.41
N PRO A 164 -22.75 2.59 -15.44
CA PRO A 164 -24.12 2.18 -15.70
C PRO A 164 -24.30 1.73 -17.16
N ALA A 165 -25.39 1.03 -17.43
CA ALA A 165 -25.74 0.64 -18.79
C ALA A 165 -25.89 1.88 -19.67
N GLY A 166 -25.24 1.87 -20.84
CA GLY A 166 -25.26 3.01 -21.77
C GLY A 166 -24.16 4.04 -21.52
N ALA A 167 -23.31 3.89 -20.49
CA ALA A 167 -22.15 4.77 -20.31
C ALA A 167 -21.20 4.69 -21.52
N ARG A 168 -20.76 5.83 -22.05
CA ARG A 168 -19.99 5.91 -23.31
C ARG A 168 -18.52 6.18 -23.06
N VAL A 169 -17.64 5.54 -23.82
CA VAL A 169 -16.18 5.73 -23.68
C VAL A 169 -15.68 6.82 -24.62
N VAL A 170 -14.85 7.72 -24.10
CA VAL A 170 -14.19 8.77 -24.87
C VAL A 170 -12.67 8.65 -24.71
N SER A 171 -11.96 8.38 -25.81
CA SER A 171 -10.51 8.53 -25.85
C SER A 171 -10.20 10.02 -25.91
N HIS A 172 -9.37 10.49 -24.99
CA HIS A 172 -8.90 11.86 -24.99
C HIS A 172 -8.13 12.20 -26.27
N GLU A 173 -7.36 11.25 -26.80
CA GLU A 173 -6.61 11.43 -28.05
C GLU A 173 -7.55 11.59 -29.25
N ALA A 174 -8.60 10.78 -29.34
CA ALA A 174 -9.61 10.90 -30.39
C ALA A 174 -10.40 12.21 -30.25
N PHE A 175 -10.78 12.57 -29.02
CA PHE A 175 -11.43 13.84 -28.73
C PHE A 175 -10.56 15.03 -29.11
N ALA A 176 -9.28 15.06 -28.71
CA ALA A 176 -8.37 16.15 -29.02
C ALA A 176 -8.10 16.30 -30.52
N ALA A 177 -8.19 15.21 -31.30
CA ALA A 177 -8.04 15.25 -32.74
C ALA A 177 -9.26 15.83 -33.47
N ALA A 178 -10.47 15.61 -32.94
CA ALA A 178 -11.72 16.10 -33.54
C ALA A 178 -12.77 16.41 -32.45
N PRO A 179 -12.62 17.51 -31.69
CA PRO A 179 -13.43 17.74 -30.50
C PRO A 179 -14.91 17.98 -30.80
N SER A 180 -15.22 18.84 -31.77
CA SER A 180 -16.60 19.14 -32.15
C SER A 180 -17.33 17.89 -32.69
N ALA A 181 -16.70 17.16 -33.61
CA ALA A 181 -17.24 15.95 -34.20
C ALA A 181 -17.43 14.82 -33.17
N THR A 182 -16.52 14.71 -32.20
CA THR A 182 -16.64 13.74 -31.10
C THR A 182 -17.87 14.04 -30.25
N LEU A 183 -18.08 15.31 -29.88
CA LEU A 183 -19.25 15.69 -29.08
C LEU A 183 -20.56 15.54 -29.86
N GLU A 184 -20.58 15.90 -31.14
CA GLU A 184 -21.73 15.70 -32.02
C GLU A 184 -22.09 14.21 -32.14
N ALA A 185 -21.11 13.32 -32.31
CA ALA A 185 -21.32 11.87 -32.33
C ALA A 185 -21.85 11.32 -30.99
N LEU A 186 -21.56 12.00 -29.88
CA LEU A 186 -22.11 11.73 -28.56
C LEU A 186 -23.48 12.39 -28.32
N GLY A 187 -24.05 13.08 -29.31
CA GLY A 187 -25.35 13.75 -29.17
C GLY A 187 -25.29 15.07 -28.42
N TYR A 188 -24.10 15.66 -28.28
CA TYR A 188 -23.85 16.95 -27.66
C TYR A 188 -23.33 17.95 -28.70
N PRO A 189 -24.14 18.37 -29.69
CA PRO A 189 -23.68 19.28 -30.72
C PRO A 189 -23.27 20.64 -30.10
N PRO A 190 -22.21 21.29 -30.62
CA PRO A 190 -21.85 22.63 -30.18
C PRO A 190 -23.02 23.61 -30.35
N ALA A 191 -23.20 24.53 -29.40
CA ALA A 191 -24.33 25.46 -29.39
C ALA A 191 -24.33 26.45 -30.58
N SER A 192 -23.18 26.63 -31.24
CA SER A 192 -23.06 27.48 -32.44
C SER A 192 -21.87 27.07 -33.33
N PRO A 193 -21.83 27.52 -34.60
CA PRO A 193 -20.66 27.35 -35.46
C PRO A 193 -19.37 28.00 -34.91
N GLU A 194 -19.51 29.05 -34.09
CA GLU A 194 -18.38 29.69 -33.42
C GLU A 194 -17.85 28.85 -32.26
N ALA A 195 -18.74 28.22 -31.50
CA ALA A 195 -18.37 27.25 -30.48
C ALA A 195 -17.67 26.03 -31.10
N ALA A 196 -18.19 25.50 -32.22
CA ALA A 196 -17.54 24.41 -32.96
C ALA A 196 -16.10 24.79 -33.40
N ARG A 197 -15.91 25.99 -33.98
CA ARG A 197 -14.57 26.49 -34.36
C ARG A 197 -13.65 26.68 -33.17
N ALA A 198 -14.17 27.10 -32.01
CA ALA A 198 -13.37 27.25 -30.80
C ALA A 198 -12.91 25.87 -30.27
N LEU A 199 -13.82 24.90 -30.22
CA LEU A 199 -13.53 23.52 -29.85
C LEU A 199 -12.46 22.91 -30.75
N ASP A 200 -12.59 23.03 -32.07
CA ASP A 200 -11.61 22.50 -33.03
C ASP A 200 -10.26 23.23 -32.98
N ALA A 201 -10.24 24.47 -32.48
CA ALA A 201 -9.01 25.18 -32.14
C ALA A 201 -8.43 24.79 -30.77
N GLY A 202 -8.99 23.76 -30.12
CA GLY A 202 -8.59 23.25 -28.82
C GLY A 202 -8.96 24.18 -27.68
N ARG A 203 -10.08 24.91 -27.75
CA ARG A 203 -10.50 25.88 -26.73
C ARG A 203 -11.87 25.50 -26.19
N ALA A 204 -12.08 25.72 -24.89
CA ALA A 204 -13.38 25.45 -24.24
C ALA A 204 -14.51 26.38 -24.72
N ALA A 205 -14.17 27.60 -25.18
CA ALA A 205 -15.11 28.58 -25.71
C ALA A 205 -14.37 29.61 -26.60
N PRO A 206 -15.08 30.41 -27.43
CA PRO A 206 -14.47 31.51 -28.17
C PRO A 206 -13.71 32.46 -27.23
N GLY A 207 -12.44 32.73 -27.53
CA GLY A 207 -11.59 33.60 -26.71
C GLY A 207 -10.91 32.94 -25.50
N ALA A 208 -11.30 31.71 -25.12
CA ALA A 208 -10.63 30.97 -24.05
C ALA A 208 -9.22 30.52 -24.45
N ALA A 209 -8.34 30.28 -23.48
CA ALA A 209 -7.01 29.74 -23.75
C ALA A 209 -7.10 28.32 -24.34
N PRO A 210 -6.15 27.92 -25.21
CA PRO A 210 -6.08 26.53 -25.68
C PRO A 210 -5.86 25.56 -24.51
N TRP A 211 -6.44 24.37 -24.61
CA TRP A 211 -6.20 23.25 -23.71
C TRP A 211 -4.69 22.97 -23.64
N GLY A 212 -4.18 22.76 -22.43
CA GLY A 212 -2.74 22.55 -22.18
C GLY A 212 -1.89 23.82 -22.08
N ALA A 213 -2.43 25.03 -22.29
CA ALA A 213 -1.67 26.27 -22.09
C ALA A 213 -1.41 26.60 -20.59
N ALA A 214 -2.20 26.02 -19.67
CA ALA A 214 -2.11 26.27 -18.23
C ALA A 214 -1.07 25.41 -17.49
N SER A 215 -0.45 24.41 -18.14
CA SER A 215 0.67 23.68 -17.56
C SER A 215 1.96 24.48 -17.75
N GLY A 216 2.12 25.53 -16.96
CA GLY A 216 3.34 26.34 -16.86
C GLY A 216 4.51 25.56 -16.26
N ALA A 217 4.95 24.49 -16.92
CA ALA A 217 6.25 23.91 -16.64
C ALA A 217 7.32 24.87 -17.17
N ALA A 218 7.87 25.70 -16.27
CA ALA A 218 9.12 26.38 -16.55
C ALA A 218 10.18 25.33 -16.94
N PRO A 219 10.99 25.55 -17.99
CA PRO A 219 12.13 24.67 -18.25
C PRO A 219 13.04 24.68 -17.03
N HIS A 220 13.34 23.50 -16.49
CA HIS A 220 14.23 23.36 -15.35
C HIS A 220 15.57 24.03 -15.69
N PRO A 221 16.09 24.96 -14.86
CA PRO A 221 17.42 25.50 -15.07
C PRO A 221 18.39 24.45 -14.57
N MET A 222 18.75 23.50 -15.43
CA MET A 222 19.96 22.65 -15.36
C MET A 222 19.87 21.73 -16.59
N GLY A 223 20.70 22.01 -17.61
CA GLY A 223 20.65 21.35 -18.91
C GLY A 223 20.91 19.84 -18.84
N LEU A 224 19.84 19.06 -18.77
CA LEU A 224 19.82 17.69 -19.27
C LEU A 224 19.14 17.71 -20.65
N PRO A 225 19.70 17.02 -21.65
CA PRO A 225 19.13 17.03 -22.99
C PRO A 225 17.71 16.45 -22.96
N GLU A 226 16.80 17.08 -23.72
CA GLU A 226 15.46 16.59 -24.03
C GLU A 226 15.55 15.23 -24.77
N ALA A 227 15.84 14.17 -24.04
CA ALA A 227 15.57 12.83 -24.52
C ALA A 227 14.06 12.63 -24.44
N ARG A 228 13.38 12.74 -25.59
CA ARG A 228 12.05 12.15 -25.74
C ARG A 228 12.19 10.69 -25.28
N PRO A 229 11.47 10.23 -24.25
CA PRO A 229 11.48 8.81 -23.94
C PRO A 229 10.97 8.10 -25.20
N GLU A 230 11.82 7.26 -25.80
CA GLU A 230 11.36 6.33 -26.83
C GLU A 230 10.13 5.63 -26.26
N ALA A 231 8.99 5.83 -26.91
CA ALA A 231 7.72 5.30 -26.45
C ALA A 231 7.89 3.79 -26.22
N LEU A 232 7.83 3.36 -24.96
CA LEU A 232 7.89 1.95 -24.59
C LEU A 232 6.90 1.18 -25.49
N PRO A 233 7.33 0.14 -26.22
CA PRO A 233 6.41 -0.60 -27.07
C PRO A 233 5.28 -1.18 -26.20
N ARG A 234 4.03 -1.21 -26.70
CA ARG A 234 2.85 -1.73 -25.97
C ARG A 234 3.04 -3.13 -25.34
N LEU A 235 4.00 -3.91 -25.82
CA LEU A 235 4.42 -5.19 -25.21
C LEU A 235 5.02 -5.05 -23.79
N ALA A 236 5.49 -3.87 -23.40
CA ALA A 236 6.05 -3.58 -22.09
C ALA A 236 5.00 -3.37 -20.98
N LEU A 237 3.72 -3.20 -21.34
CA LEU A 237 2.64 -3.07 -20.36
C LEU A 237 2.36 -4.41 -19.66
N PRO A 238 2.08 -4.39 -18.34
CA PRO A 238 1.55 -5.56 -17.64
C PRO A 238 0.29 -6.08 -18.34
N GLY A 239 0.13 -7.41 -18.40
CA GLY A 239 -0.97 -8.06 -19.13
C GLY A 239 -2.35 -7.47 -18.84
N PRO A 240 -2.78 -7.35 -17.57
CA PRO A 240 -4.08 -6.76 -17.24
C PRO A 240 -4.26 -5.33 -17.74
N LEU A 241 -3.23 -4.48 -17.62
CA LEU A 241 -3.27 -3.09 -18.08
C LEU A 241 -3.35 -3.00 -19.61
N ARG A 242 -2.57 -3.84 -20.31
CA ARG A 242 -2.58 -3.92 -21.77
C ARG A 242 -3.96 -4.34 -22.31
N ASP A 243 -4.59 -5.29 -21.67
CA ASP A 243 -5.93 -5.76 -22.06
C ASP A 243 -6.98 -4.67 -21.87
N LEU A 244 -6.92 -3.94 -20.75
CA LEU A 244 -7.79 -2.80 -20.47
C LEU A 244 -7.55 -1.63 -21.44
N ASP A 245 -6.29 -1.31 -21.74
CA ASP A 245 -5.93 -0.25 -22.72
C ASP A 245 -6.52 -0.56 -24.09
N ALA A 246 -6.32 -1.80 -24.56
CA ALA A 246 -6.84 -2.24 -25.85
C ALA A 246 -8.38 -2.25 -25.88
N ARG A 247 -9.01 -2.61 -24.77
CA ARG A 247 -10.47 -2.61 -24.62
C ARG A 247 -11.03 -1.19 -24.68
N LEU A 248 -10.51 -0.27 -23.86
CA LEU A 248 -10.97 1.12 -23.81
C LEU A 248 -10.75 1.82 -25.16
N ALA A 249 -9.59 1.62 -25.79
CA ALA A 249 -9.30 2.19 -27.10
C ALA A 249 -10.28 1.74 -28.19
N ARG A 250 -10.75 0.48 -28.16
CA ARG A 250 -11.77 -0.01 -29.11
C ARG A 250 -13.18 0.48 -28.79
N ALA A 251 -13.43 0.88 -27.54
CA ALA A 251 -14.75 1.28 -27.07
C ALA A 251 -15.07 2.76 -27.35
N HIS A 252 -14.15 3.54 -27.92
CA HIS A 252 -14.39 4.96 -28.21
C HIS A 252 -15.71 5.17 -28.98
N GLY A 253 -16.57 6.06 -28.47
CA GLY A 253 -17.88 6.37 -29.01
C GLY A 253 -18.95 5.29 -28.77
N SER A 254 -18.58 4.15 -28.20
CA SER A 254 -19.46 3.03 -27.92
C SER A 254 -19.89 3.00 -26.45
N ALA A 255 -21.07 2.43 -26.19
CA ALA A 255 -21.52 2.14 -24.84
C ALA A 255 -20.74 0.95 -24.26
N VAL A 256 -20.45 1.00 -22.95
CA VAL A 256 -19.92 -0.15 -22.22
C VAL A 256 -21.05 -1.10 -21.80
N GLU A 257 -20.75 -2.39 -21.79
CA GLU A 257 -21.62 -3.40 -21.19
C GLU A 257 -21.56 -3.30 -19.67
N ALA A 258 -22.70 -2.98 -19.04
CA ALA A 258 -22.80 -2.96 -17.59
C ALA A 258 -22.69 -4.38 -17.00
N GLY A 259 -21.95 -4.52 -15.90
CA GLY A 259 -21.81 -5.80 -15.21
C GLY A 259 -20.97 -6.84 -15.94
N ASP A 260 -19.99 -6.42 -16.74
CA ASP A 260 -19.10 -7.34 -17.46
C ASP A 260 -18.39 -8.32 -16.50
N PRO A 261 -18.57 -9.65 -16.67
CA PRO A 261 -17.99 -10.66 -15.80
C PRO A 261 -16.46 -10.71 -15.84
N ASP A 262 -15.81 -10.35 -16.96
CA ASP A 262 -14.35 -10.25 -17.07
C ASP A 262 -13.82 -9.09 -16.20
N VAL A 263 -14.49 -7.94 -16.22
CA VAL A 263 -14.15 -6.80 -15.37
C VAL A 263 -14.32 -7.17 -13.90
N ALA A 264 -15.45 -7.80 -13.54
CA ALA A 264 -15.71 -8.25 -12.18
C ALA A 264 -14.66 -9.27 -11.69
N ALA A 265 -14.30 -10.25 -12.53
CA ALA A 265 -13.28 -11.25 -12.19
C ALA A 265 -11.89 -10.63 -12.02
N LYS A 266 -11.49 -9.71 -12.92
CA LYS A 266 -10.21 -8.98 -12.82
C LYS A 266 -10.16 -8.12 -11.57
N ARG A 267 -11.26 -7.43 -11.24
CA ARG A 267 -11.40 -6.62 -10.03
C ARG A 267 -11.30 -7.47 -8.76
N ALA A 268 -12.01 -8.58 -8.69
CA ALA A 268 -11.96 -9.52 -7.56
C ALA A 268 -10.54 -10.10 -7.37
N ARG A 269 -9.88 -10.48 -8.47
CA ARG A 269 -8.49 -10.95 -8.43
C ARG A 269 -7.54 -9.86 -7.92
N ARG A 270 -7.65 -8.63 -8.43
CA ARG A 270 -6.84 -7.49 -7.96
C ARG A 270 -7.07 -7.18 -6.48
N ALA A 271 -8.31 -7.24 -6.02
CA ALA A 271 -8.64 -7.05 -4.60
C ALA A 271 -8.04 -8.16 -3.73
N ALA A 272 -8.12 -9.43 -4.16
CA ALA A 272 -7.48 -10.55 -3.46
C ALA A 272 -5.96 -10.39 -3.41
N ASP A 273 -5.34 -10.05 -4.55
CA ASP A 273 -3.90 -9.79 -4.65
C ASP A 273 -3.45 -8.70 -3.63
N ARG A 274 -4.17 -7.57 -3.58
CA ARG A 274 -3.93 -6.49 -2.59
C ARG A 274 -4.15 -6.97 -1.16
N ALA A 275 -5.20 -7.77 -0.93
CA ALA A 275 -5.49 -8.31 0.39
C ALA A 275 -4.37 -9.20 0.93
N TYR A 276 -3.75 -10.01 0.07
CA TYR A 276 -2.58 -10.81 0.44
C TYR A 276 -1.29 -10.01 0.59
N ALA A 277 -1.22 -8.82 -0.02
CA ALA A 277 -0.04 -7.98 -0.02
C ALA A 277 0.04 -6.99 1.17
N GLY A 278 -0.98 -6.96 2.04
CA GLY A 278 -1.06 -5.97 3.12
C GLY A 278 -1.44 -4.58 2.62
N ASP A 279 -2.26 -4.53 1.56
CA ASP A 279 -2.77 -3.28 0.99
C ASP A 279 -4.29 -3.23 1.18
N THR A 280 -4.75 -3.49 2.41
CA THR A 280 -6.17 -3.54 2.75
C THR A 280 -6.54 -2.52 3.82
N ILE A 281 -7.70 -1.90 3.65
CA ILE A 281 -8.37 -1.12 4.68
C ILE A 281 -9.66 -1.83 5.05
N PHE A 282 -9.89 -1.99 6.35
CA PHE A 282 -11.18 -2.42 6.87
C PHE A 282 -12.07 -1.19 7.02
N LEU A 283 -13.23 -1.23 6.38
CA LEU A 283 -14.25 -0.23 6.52
C LEU A 283 -15.03 -0.56 7.80
N ASP A 284 -14.87 0.27 8.83
CA ASP A 284 -15.76 0.23 9.98
C ASP A 284 -17.12 0.79 9.56
N ALA A 285 -18.19 0.26 10.14
CA ALA A 285 -19.51 0.80 9.89
C ALA A 285 -19.50 2.27 10.33
N PHE A 286 -20.00 3.17 9.48
CA PHE A 286 -20.07 4.63 9.67
C PHE A 286 -21.03 5.04 10.80
N ARG A 287 -21.03 4.33 11.93
CA ARG A 287 -22.13 4.32 12.91
C ARG A 287 -22.31 5.63 13.68
N ASP A 288 -21.34 6.54 13.70
CA ASP A 288 -21.40 7.74 14.55
C ASP A 288 -21.23 9.10 13.83
N VAL A 289 -21.16 9.15 12.49
CA VAL A 289 -20.93 10.45 11.78
C VAL A 289 -22.26 11.18 11.45
N ALA A 290 -23.41 10.56 11.70
CA ALA A 290 -24.72 11.16 11.39
C ALA A 290 -25.17 12.30 12.34
N GLY A 291 -24.29 12.79 13.23
CA GLY A 291 -24.62 13.84 14.21
C GLY A 291 -23.80 15.13 14.15
N ASP A 292 -22.64 15.14 13.49
CA ASP A 292 -21.73 16.29 13.47
C ASP A 292 -21.39 16.72 12.04
N PRO A 293 -21.22 18.03 11.78
CA PRO A 293 -20.78 18.51 10.48
C PRO A 293 -19.47 17.83 10.11
N LEU A 294 -19.37 17.38 8.85
CA LEU A 294 -18.14 16.82 8.28
C LEU A 294 -16.95 17.64 8.74
N PRO A 295 -15.94 17.04 9.39
CA PRO A 295 -14.77 17.79 9.79
C PRO A 295 -14.20 18.43 8.53
N ALA A 296 -13.90 19.74 8.61
CA ALA A 296 -13.07 20.42 7.62
C ALA A 296 -11.88 19.49 7.29
N PRO A 297 -11.44 19.43 6.02
CA PRO A 297 -10.40 18.49 5.56
C PRO A 297 -9.33 18.44 6.62
N ALA A 298 -9.10 17.25 7.19
CA ALA A 298 -8.29 17.12 8.39
C ALA A 298 -6.98 17.89 8.20
N VAL A 299 -6.94 19.11 8.74
CA VAL A 299 -5.70 19.69 9.21
C VAL A 299 -5.30 18.64 10.23
N ALA A 300 -4.22 17.92 9.91
CA ALA A 300 -3.67 16.88 10.77
C ALA A 300 -3.83 17.35 12.21
N PRO A 301 -4.58 16.63 13.07
CA PRO A 301 -4.82 17.10 14.42
C PRO A 301 -3.47 17.48 14.98
N GLY A 302 -3.34 18.71 15.48
CA GLY A 302 -2.09 19.24 16.04
C GLY A 302 -1.63 18.51 17.31
N GLY A 303 -2.13 17.30 17.57
CA GLY A 303 -1.62 16.36 18.55
C GLY A 303 -0.66 15.36 17.89
N ALA A 304 0.37 14.94 18.61
CA ALA A 304 1.28 13.92 18.11
C ALA A 304 0.51 12.62 17.82
N PRO A 305 0.82 11.92 16.71
CA PRO A 305 0.18 10.63 16.40
C PRO A 305 0.41 9.64 17.54
N ARG A 306 -0.61 8.84 17.85
CA ARG A 306 -0.49 7.77 18.85
C ARG A 306 0.63 6.84 18.41
N THR A 307 1.59 6.57 19.28
CA THR A 307 2.76 5.76 18.95
C THR A 307 2.63 4.37 19.56
N VAL A 308 2.77 3.32 18.75
CA VAL A 308 2.67 1.92 19.17
C VAL A 308 3.86 1.12 18.68
N VAL A 309 4.46 0.30 19.54
CA VAL A 309 5.52 -0.64 19.18
C VAL A 309 4.91 -1.94 18.66
N VAL A 310 5.36 -2.40 17.50
CA VAL A 310 5.02 -3.74 16.99
C VAL A 310 6.29 -4.57 16.99
N HIS A 311 6.39 -5.50 17.94
CA HIS A 311 7.48 -6.47 18.02
C HIS A 311 7.13 -7.72 17.22
N CYS A 312 7.77 -7.87 16.06
CA CYS A 312 7.65 -9.06 15.24
C CYS A 312 8.57 -10.15 15.77
N HIS A 313 7.99 -11.05 16.56
CA HIS A 313 8.69 -12.12 17.26
C HIS A 313 9.06 -13.24 16.29
N LEU A 314 10.20 -13.08 15.60
CA LEU A 314 10.73 -14.11 14.73
C LEU A 314 11.20 -15.32 15.54
N PHE A 315 10.73 -16.51 15.16
CA PHE A 315 11.05 -17.76 15.84
C PHE A 315 12.57 -17.96 15.94
N LYS A 316 13.06 -18.05 17.19
CA LYS A 316 14.48 -18.26 17.58
C LYS A 316 15.44 -17.12 17.33
N ASN A 317 14.91 -15.89 17.27
CA ASN A 317 15.68 -14.67 17.22
C ASN A 317 15.64 -13.86 18.53
N ALA A 318 15.73 -14.55 19.68
CA ALA A 318 15.69 -13.93 21.01
C ALA A 318 14.43 -13.09 21.33
N GLY A 319 13.31 -13.30 20.64
CA GLY A 319 12.09 -12.52 20.84
C GLY A 319 11.56 -12.59 22.27
N SER A 320 11.67 -13.72 22.98
CA SER A 320 11.29 -13.79 24.41
C SER A 320 12.10 -12.86 25.30
N SER A 321 13.39 -12.64 24.99
CA SER A 321 14.24 -11.70 25.73
C SER A 321 13.81 -10.26 25.46
N VAL A 322 13.44 -9.95 24.22
CA VAL A 322 12.89 -8.65 23.83
C VAL A 322 11.52 -8.41 24.50
N ASP A 323 10.66 -9.43 24.57
CA ASP A 323 9.38 -9.37 25.27
C ASP A 323 9.57 -9.04 26.75
N VAL A 324 10.59 -9.59 27.41
CA VAL A 324 10.92 -9.25 28.80
C VAL A 324 11.30 -7.77 28.94
N ILE A 325 12.12 -7.24 28.02
CA ILE A 325 12.51 -5.82 28.01
C ILE A 325 11.26 -4.94 27.84
N LEU A 326 10.44 -5.21 26.83
CA LEU A 326 9.23 -4.43 26.53
C LEU A 326 8.23 -4.53 27.69
N LYS A 327 7.93 -5.74 28.17
CA LYS A 327 6.97 -5.96 29.25
C LYS A 327 7.39 -5.28 30.56
N ARG A 328 8.68 -5.17 30.85
CA ARG A 328 9.19 -4.49 32.04
C ARG A 328 8.81 -3.00 32.07
N HIS A 329 8.87 -2.32 30.94
CA HIS A 329 8.52 -0.89 30.85
C HIS A 329 7.02 -0.67 30.62
N PHE A 330 6.39 -1.43 29.72
CA PHE A 330 5.01 -1.17 29.29
C PHE A 330 3.94 -1.84 30.15
N GLY A 331 4.28 -2.88 30.92
CA GLY A 331 3.36 -3.54 31.85
C GLY A 331 2.09 -4.04 31.17
N ARG A 332 0.93 -3.51 31.58
CA ARG A 332 -0.39 -3.89 31.03
C ARG A 332 -0.66 -3.34 29.62
N ARG A 333 0.13 -2.37 29.17
CA ARG A 333 0.04 -1.76 27.83
C ARG A 333 0.78 -2.60 26.77
N TRP A 334 1.45 -3.67 27.20
CA TRP A 334 2.04 -4.69 26.35
C TRP A 334 1.10 -5.90 26.26
N VAL A 335 0.81 -6.34 25.04
CA VAL A 335 0.02 -7.54 24.76
C VAL A 335 0.69 -8.45 23.75
N THR A 336 0.27 -9.71 23.76
CA THR A 336 0.61 -10.68 22.73
C THR A 336 -0.64 -11.17 22.02
N THR A 337 -0.60 -11.29 20.70
CA THR A 337 -1.72 -11.77 19.89
C THR A 337 -1.19 -12.45 18.64
N GLU A 338 -1.85 -13.53 18.23
CA GLU A 338 -1.54 -14.23 16.99
C GLU A 338 -2.71 -14.17 16.02
N PHE A 339 -2.36 -14.05 14.75
CA PHE A 339 -3.26 -13.95 13.61
C PHE A 339 -3.22 -15.25 12.81
N PRO A 340 -4.31 -15.57 12.08
CA PRO A 340 -4.37 -16.77 11.26
C PRO A 340 -3.22 -16.84 10.23
N VAL A 341 -2.56 -17.99 10.14
CA VAL A 341 -1.49 -18.24 9.15
C VAL A 341 -2.06 -18.39 7.73
N HIS A 342 -3.36 -18.67 7.61
CA HIS A 342 -4.08 -18.85 6.36
C HIS A 342 -5.39 -18.08 6.42
N GLY A 343 -5.62 -17.18 5.47
CA GLY A 343 -6.80 -16.33 5.38
C GLY A 343 -6.78 -15.50 4.10
N THR A 344 -7.91 -14.90 3.76
CA THR A 344 -8.03 -14.01 2.59
C THR A 344 -7.43 -12.63 2.82
N VAL A 345 -7.00 -12.33 4.05
CA VAL A 345 -6.47 -11.03 4.47
C VAL A 345 -5.06 -11.19 5.01
N SER A 346 -4.19 -10.25 4.69
CA SER A 346 -2.80 -10.20 5.16
C SER A 346 -2.72 -9.99 6.67
N ASN A 347 -1.72 -10.62 7.28
CA ASN A 347 -1.41 -10.41 8.69
C ASN A 347 -0.98 -8.96 9.00
N ALA A 348 -0.52 -8.20 8.00
CA ALA A 348 -0.22 -6.78 8.18
C ALA A 348 -1.50 -5.98 8.47
N ASP A 349 -2.56 -6.25 7.70
CA ASP A 349 -3.84 -5.57 7.86
C ASP A 349 -4.51 -5.98 9.17
N LEU A 350 -4.46 -7.27 9.52
CA LEU A 350 -4.97 -7.75 10.81
C LEU A 350 -4.22 -7.15 12.00
N THR A 351 -2.90 -7.00 11.88
CA THR A 351 -2.07 -6.33 12.90
C THR A 351 -2.47 -4.86 13.05
N HIS A 352 -2.63 -4.16 11.92
CA HIS A 352 -3.03 -2.75 11.93
C HIS A 352 -4.44 -2.54 12.48
N ALA A 353 -5.41 -3.35 12.05
CA ALA A 353 -6.77 -3.32 12.57
C ALA A 353 -6.81 -3.59 14.08
N PHE A 354 -6.03 -4.57 14.55
CA PHE A 354 -5.92 -4.88 15.96
C PHE A 354 -5.38 -3.69 16.76
N VAL A 355 -4.28 -3.08 16.32
CA VAL A 355 -3.68 -1.92 17.02
C VAL A 355 -4.64 -0.72 17.05
N ARG A 356 -5.42 -0.50 15.98
CA ARG A 356 -6.43 0.56 15.92
C ARG A 356 -7.62 0.29 16.83
N GLY A 357 -8.10 -0.95 16.88
CA GLY A 357 -9.23 -1.34 17.72
C GLY A 357 -8.94 -1.35 19.22
N HIS A 358 -7.66 -1.31 19.61
CA HIS A 358 -7.23 -1.39 21.01
C HIS A 358 -6.39 -0.16 21.38
N GLY A 359 -7.07 0.96 21.64
CA GLY A 359 -6.50 2.27 21.95
C GLY A 359 -5.58 2.33 23.18
N GLU A 360 -5.77 1.40 24.11
CA GLU A 360 -5.09 1.31 25.40
C GLU A 360 -3.70 0.66 25.37
N LEU A 361 -3.32 0.09 24.22
CA LEU A 361 -2.06 -0.63 24.04
C LEU A 361 -0.94 0.32 23.57
N ASP A 362 0.28 0.06 24.01
CA ASP A 362 1.48 0.71 23.46
C ASP A 362 2.42 -0.30 22.81
N VAL A 363 2.27 -1.59 23.09
CA VAL A 363 3.08 -2.63 22.47
C VAL A 363 2.26 -3.87 22.13
N LEU A 364 2.39 -4.32 20.88
CA LEU A 364 1.94 -5.62 20.42
C LEU A 364 3.17 -6.49 20.10
N SER A 365 3.25 -7.66 20.72
CA SER A 365 4.22 -8.71 20.36
C SER A 365 3.50 -9.89 19.67
N THR A 366 4.00 -10.29 18.50
CA THR A 366 3.30 -11.28 17.67
C THR A 366 4.28 -12.08 16.82
N HIS A 367 4.07 -13.39 16.70
CA HIS A 367 4.86 -14.26 15.82
C HIS A 367 4.37 -14.19 14.37
N THR A 368 3.06 -14.02 14.22
CA THR A 368 2.32 -14.11 12.97
C THR A 368 2.06 -12.73 12.35
N GLY A 369 1.93 -11.70 13.18
CA GLY A 369 1.63 -10.35 12.73
C GLY A 369 2.77 -9.75 11.93
N ASP A 370 2.39 -8.89 10.99
CA ASP A 370 3.31 -8.22 10.11
C ASP A 370 3.25 -6.71 10.33
N TRP A 371 4.40 -6.03 10.30
CA TRP A 371 4.45 -4.57 10.30
C TRP A 371 4.58 -4.13 8.86
N TRP A 372 3.67 -3.29 8.38
CA TRP A 372 3.75 -2.74 7.04
C TRP A 372 4.02 -1.24 7.10
N LEU A 373 5.07 -0.82 6.38
CA LEU A 373 5.68 0.51 6.35
C LEU A 373 4.84 1.61 5.68
N GLY A 374 3.59 1.33 5.29
CA GLY A 374 2.74 2.34 4.65
C GLY A 374 1.43 2.61 5.37
N HIS A 375 1.30 2.17 6.62
CA HIS A 375 0.21 2.54 7.53
C HIS A 375 0.53 3.77 8.40
N ASP A 376 1.58 4.54 8.09
CA ASP A 376 1.78 5.85 8.71
C ASP A 376 0.60 6.74 8.34
N ALA A 377 -0.38 6.76 9.23
CA ALA A 377 -1.56 7.59 9.14
C ALA A 377 -1.34 8.83 10.02
N PRO A 378 -2.06 9.93 9.76
CA PRO A 378 -1.92 11.15 10.56
C PRO A 378 -2.12 10.93 12.07
N ASP A 379 -2.82 9.87 12.45
CA ASP A 379 -3.25 9.56 13.83
C ASP A 379 -2.48 8.40 14.49
N LEU A 380 -1.74 7.58 13.74
CA LEU A 380 -1.05 6.38 14.26
C LEU A 380 0.36 6.24 13.68
N ARG A 381 1.34 6.10 14.58
CA ARG A 381 2.73 5.79 14.28
C ARG A 381 3.09 4.41 14.81
N VAL A 382 3.55 3.52 13.92
CA VAL A 382 4.00 2.18 14.30
C VAL A 382 5.53 2.15 14.36
N LEU A 383 6.07 1.72 15.51
CA LEU A 383 7.49 1.51 15.73
C LEU A 383 7.83 0.01 15.65
N PRO A 384 8.34 -0.47 14.53
CA PRO A 384 8.67 -1.88 14.36
C PRO A 384 9.92 -2.28 15.14
N VAL A 385 9.85 -3.43 15.79
CA VAL A 385 11.00 -4.07 16.44
C VAL A 385 11.14 -5.47 15.88
N ILE A 386 12.29 -5.75 15.25
CA ILE A 386 12.64 -7.06 14.73
C ILE A 386 14.05 -7.39 15.21
N PHE A 387 14.28 -8.66 15.53
CA PHE A 387 15.61 -9.20 15.72
C PHE A 387 15.91 -10.26 14.66
N LEU A 388 17.11 -10.17 14.09
CA LEU A 388 17.69 -11.13 13.17
C LEU A 388 18.82 -11.90 13.84
N ARG A 389 19.07 -13.09 13.31
CA ARG A 389 20.14 -13.97 13.74
C ARG A 389 20.80 -14.61 12.54
N HIS A 390 22.07 -14.96 12.66
CA HIS A 390 22.75 -15.74 11.63
C HIS A 390 21.94 -17.02 11.34
N PRO A 391 21.61 -17.34 10.07
CA PRO A 391 20.64 -18.40 9.75
C PRO A 391 21.02 -19.77 10.32
N LEU A 392 22.32 -20.12 10.28
CA LEU A 392 22.84 -21.34 10.90
C LEU A 392 22.61 -21.38 12.42
N LEU A 393 22.87 -20.27 13.12
CA LEU A 393 22.75 -20.20 14.57
C LEU A 393 21.28 -20.19 15.01
N ARG A 394 20.39 -19.57 14.21
CA ARG A 394 18.94 -19.66 14.38
C ARG A 394 18.47 -21.12 14.31
N ILE A 395 18.89 -21.84 13.27
CA ILE A 395 18.52 -23.25 13.06
C ILE A 395 19.09 -24.14 14.17
N ARG A 396 20.32 -23.90 14.61
CA ARG A 396 20.92 -24.58 15.76
C ARG A 396 20.12 -24.36 17.04
N SER A 397 19.62 -23.14 17.25
CA SER A 397 18.77 -22.81 18.39
C SER A 397 17.38 -23.43 18.28
N ALA A 398 16.82 -23.52 17.07
CA ALA A 398 15.58 -24.24 16.81
C ALA A 398 15.72 -25.73 17.17
N TYR A 399 16.77 -26.40 16.68
CA TYR A 399 17.08 -27.79 17.03
C TYR A 399 17.17 -27.99 18.55
N SER A 400 17.95 -27.15 19.23
CA SER A 400 18.15 -27.25 20.68
C SER A 400 16.86 -27.05 21.47
N PHE A 401 15.96 -26.20 20.98
CA PHE A 401 14.66 -25.98 21.58
C PHE A 401 13.69 -27.12 21.30
N GLU A 402 13.51 -27.51 20.04
CA GLU A 402 12.57 -28.56 19.63
C GLU A 402 12.91 -29.92 20.27
N ARG A 403 14.20 -30.19 20.50
CA ARG A 403 14.65 -31.38 21.23
C ARG A 403 14.17 -31.41 22.68
N LYS A 404 14.09 -30.25 23.33
CA LYS A 404 13.64 -30.08 24.72
C LYS A 404 12.14 -29.84 24.85
N GLN A 405 11.49 -29.40 23.77
CA GLN A 405 10.10 -29.01 23.78
C GLN A 405 9.19 -30.23 24.01
N ASP A 406 8.22 -30.09 24.89
CA ASP A 406 7.17 -31.08 25.09
C ASP A 406 6.02 -30.85 24.09
N ALA A 407 6.30 -31.12 22.82
CA ALA A 407 5.34 -31.07 21.73
C ALA A 407 5.56 -32.24 20.77
N ASP A 408 4.49 -32.66 20.09
CA ASP A 408 4.52 -33.69 19.05
C ASP A 408 4.45 -33.09 17.63
N THR A 409 5.27 -32.08 17.39
CA THR A 409 5.45 -31.52 16.04
C THR A 409 6.47 -32.34 15.26
N PHE A 410 6.44 -32.26 13.93
CA PHE A 410 7.45 -32.90 13.09
C PHE A 410 8.87 -32.51 13.52
N GLY A 411 9.12 -31.22 13.74
CA GLY A 411 10.41 -30.71 14.20
C GLY A 411 10.84 -31.32 15.53
N ALA A 412 9.95 -31.36 16.52
CA ALA A 412 10.23 -31.96 17.83
C ALA A 412 10.52 -33.46 17.75
N ARG A 413 9.78 -34.23 16.94
CA ARG A 413 10.04 -35.67 16.73
C ARG A 413 11.42 -35.93 16.16
N ILE A 414 11.77 -35.21 15.09
CA ILE A 414 13.08 -35.37 14.44
C ILE A 414 14.19 -34.89 15.37
N ALA A 415 14.04 -33.74 16.02
CA ALA A 415 15.06 -33.17 16.92
C ALA A 415 15.36 -34.06 18.14
N LYS A 416 14.38 -34.85 18.61
CA LYS A 416 14.56 -35.83 19.70
C LYS A 416 15.25 -37.12 19.26
N THR A 417 15.08 -37.52 18.00
CA THR A 417 15.52 -38.81 17.48
C THR A 417 16.82 -38.75 16.68
N HIS A 418 17.21 -37.56 16.22
CA HIS A 418 18.41 -37.33 15.41
C HIS A 418 19.43 -36.47 16.14
N ASP A 419 20.67 -36.49 15.67
CA ASP A 419 21.65 -35.45 15.97
C ASP A 419 21.37 -34.19 15.12
N PHE A 420 22.23 -33.17 15.23
CA PHE A 420 22.00 -31.92 14.52
C PHE A 420 22.08 -32.08 13.00
N ALA A 421 23.03 -32.86 12.49
CA ALA A 421 23.17 -33.15 11.07
C ALA A 421 21.93 -33.87 10.52
N GLY A 422 21.49 -34.94 11.20
CA GLY A 422 20.29 -35.69 10.83
C GLY A 422 19.02 -34.85 10.91
N TYR A 423 18.90 -33.97 11.91
CA TYR A 423 17.79 -33.02 12.00
C TYR A 423 17.74 -32.06 10.81
N VAL A 424 18.88 -31.48 10.43
CA VAL A 424 18.94 -30.57 9.28
C VAL A 424 18.66 -31.31 7.97
N ALA A 425 19.26 -32.49 7.77
CA ALA A 425 19.03 -33.30 6.57
C ALA A 425 17.54 -33.64 6.39
N ALA A 426 16.89 -34.13 7.44
CA ALA A 426 15.46 -34.46 7.41
C ALA A 426 14.54 -33.24 7.17
N ARG A 427 14.93 -32.05 7.62
CA ARG A 427 14.20 -30.80 7.34
C ARG A 427 14.42 -30.34 5.89
N LEU A 428 15.62 -30.52 5.35
CA LEU A 428 15.93 -30.22 3.95
C LEU A 428 15.21 -31.15 2.97
N GLU A 429 14.91 -32.40 3.33
CA GLU A 429 14.09 -33.31 2.52
C GLU A 429 12.65 -32.81 2.28
N ARG A 430 12.22 -31.76 2.98
CA ARG A 430 10.90 -31.12 2.81
C ARG A 430 11.05 -29.77 2.08
N PRO A 431 10.76 -29.69 0.77
CA PRO A 431 10.93 -28.46 -0.01
C PRO A 431 10.08 -27.28 0.48
N THR A 432 8.93 -27.55 1.12
CA THR A 432 7.97 -26.54 1.59
C THR A 432 8.16 -26.15 3.05
N ASP A 433 9.29 -26.50 3.66
CA ASP A 433 9.59 -26.17 5.05
C ASP A 433 10.08 -24.73 5.23
N TYR A 434 9.16 -23.77 5.08
CA TYR A 434 9.49 -22.33 5.13
C TYR A 434 9.82 -21.80 6.53
N ALA A 435 9.54 -22.56 7.59
CA ALA A 435 10.06 -22.28 8.94
C ALA A 435 11.60 -22.50 9.01
N PHE A 436 12.12 -23.27 8.05
CA PHE A 436 13.51 -23.64 7.93
C PHE A 436 14.24 -22.86 6.82
N ARG A 437 13.60 -22.68 5.67
CA ARG A 437 14.15 -22.10 4.43
C ARG A 437 13.77 -20.63 4.26
N GLU A 438 14.77 -19.75 4.18
CA GLU A 438 14.61 -18.31 3.94
C GLU A 438 13.58 -17.67 4.89
N PHE A 439 13.53 -18.15 6.13
CA PHE A 439 12.47 -17.81 7.08
C PHE A 439 12.48 -16.31 7.38
N GLN A 440 13.65 -15.74 7.68
CA GLN A 440 13.75 -14.34 8.09
C GLN A 440 13.45 -13.41 6.91
N SER A 441 13.91 -13.75 5.71
CA SER A 441 13.65 -13.02 4.47
C SER A 441 12.19 -13.09 4.07
N ARG A 442 11.52 -14.23 4.25
CA ARG A 442 10.07 -14.36 3.99
C ARG A 442 9.24 -13.54 4.95
N ARG A 443 9.64 -13.47 6.22
CA ARG A 443 9.02 -12.60 7.22
C ARG A 443 9.30 -11.14 6.88
N LEU A 444 10.55 -10.78 6.53
CA LEU A 444 10.90 -9.43 6.09
C LEU A 444 10.16 -8.98 4.83
N ALA A 445 10.10 -9.83 3.81
CA ALA A 445 9.38 -9.56 2.57
C ALA A 445 7.85 -9.54 2.76
N ALA A 446 7.31 -10.14 3.83
CA ALA A 446 5.92 -9.95 4.22
C ALA A 446 5.59 -8.48 4.53
N TYR A 447 6.61 -7.70 4.89
CA TYR A 447 6.51 -6.29 5.24
C TYR A 447 6.57 -5.36 4.02
N HIS A 448 6.69 -5.91 2.81
CA HIS A 448 6.67 -5.17 1.55
C HIS A 448 5.69 -5.80 0.56
N SER A 449 5.09 -4.99 -0.32
CA SER A 449 4.07 -5.43 -1.29
C SER A 449 4.62 -6.60 -2.12
N ARG A 450 4.09 -7.81 -1.86
CA ARG A 450 4.55 -9.07 -2.49
C ARG A 450 4.20 -9.20 -3.97
N LEU A 451 3.52 -8.22 -4.55
CA LEU A 451 2.88 -8.37 -5.85
C LEU A 451 3.84 -8.31 -7.04
N HIS A 452 5.04 -7.73 -6.89
CA HIS A 452 5.90 -7.43 -8.04
C HIS A 452 7.42 -7.54 -7.82
N ALA A 453 7.89 -8.14 -6.71
CA ALA A 453 9.32 -8.29 -6.41
C ALA A 453 9.68 -9.73 -6.03
N ASP A 454 10.85 -10.21 -6.47
CA ASP A 454 11.40 -11.46 -5.97
C ASP A 454 11.72 -11.34 -4.47
N LEU A 455 11.84 -12.48 -3.78
CA LEU A 455 12.02 -12.54 -2.32
C LEU A 455 13.20 -11.69 -1.81
N MET A 456 14.33 -11.70 -2.52
CA MET A 456 15.52 -10.94 -2.12
C MET A 456 15.24 -9.45 -2.21
N SER A 457 14.72 -8.98 -3.35
CA SER A 457 14.41 -7.57 -3.56
C SER A 457 13.40 -7.04 -2.54
N ALA A 458 12.34 -7.81 -2.26
CA ALA A 458 11.33 -7.44 -1.27
C ALA A 458 11.90 -7.37 0.16
N ALA A 459 12.72 -8.35 0.55
CA ALA A 459 13.31 -8.39 1.89
C ALA A 459 14.38 -7.30 2.09
N LEU A 460 15.21 -7.02 1.08
CA LEU A 460 16.20 -5.94 1.13
C LEU A 460 15.53 -4.58 1.21
N HIS A 461 14.45 -4.35 0.45
CA HIS A 461 13.72 -3.10 0.51
C HIS A 461 13.08 -2.89 1.90
N ALA A 462 12.52 -3.94 2.51
CA ALA A 462 12.01 -3.88 3.88
C ALA A 462 13.13 -3.58 4.88
N LEU A 463 14.31 -4.20 4.73
CA LEU A 463 15.47 -3.97 5.57
C LEU A 463 15.98 -2.53 5.46
N ASP A 464 16.08 -1.98 4.24
CA ASP A 464 16.55 -0.62 3.99
C ASP A 464 15.63 0.44 4.63
N ARG A 465 14.32 0.17 4.68
CA ARG A 465 13.35 1.06 5.32
C ARG A 465 13.19 0.86 6.83
N ALA A 466 13.71 -0.23 7.39
CA ALA A 466 13.55 -0.50 8.82
C ALA A 466 14.27 0.56 9.67
N PRO A 467 13.59 1.20 10.64
CA PRO A 467 14.23 2.18 11.52
C PRO A 467 15.18 1.49 12.51
N TYR A 468 14.88 0.24 12.87
CA TYR A 468 15.65 -0.55 13.82
C TYR A 468 15.58 -2.04 13.47
N VAL A 469 16.73 -2.71 13.53
CA VAL A 469 16.84 -4.18 13.56
C VAL A 469 17.91 -4.56 14.59
N GLY A 470 17.55 -5.46 15.49
CA GLY A 470 18.48 -6.06 16.45
C GLY A 470 19.20 -7.27 15.86
N LEU A 471 20.44 -7.49 16.26
CA LEU A 471 21.22 -8.69 15.97
C LEU A 471 21.37 -9.51 17.25
N VAL A 472 20.97 -10.78 17.21
CA VAL A 472 21.06 -11.67 18.39
C VAL A 472 22.51 -11.89 18.81
N GLU A 473 23.43 -11.90 17.86
CA GLU A 473 24.88 -12.06 18.07
C GLU A 473 25.48 -10.90 18.88
N ASP A 474 24.90 -9.70 18.78
CA ASP A 474 25.21 -8.52 19.59
C ASP A 474 23.94 -8.10 20.36
N PHE A 475 23.40 -8.99 21.19
CA PHE A 475 22.15 -8.70 21.89
C PHE A 475 22.27 -7.48 22.81
N ASP A 476 23.40 -7.32 23.51
CA ASP A 476 23.62 -6.19 24.40
C ASP A 476 23.74 -4.86 23.64
N GLY A 477 24.48 -4.82 22.51
CA GLY A 477 24.52 -3.63 21.67
C GLY A 477 23.18 -3.36 20.98
N SER A 478 22.45 -4.41 20.60
CA SER A 478 21.09 -4.28 20.05
C SER A 478 20.12 -3.72 21.08
N ALA A 479 20.17 -4.18 22.33
CA ALA A 479 19.36 -3.63 23.42
C ALA A 479 19.66 -2.14 23.65
N ARG A 480 20.93 -1.72 23.66
CA ARG A 480 21.29 -0.29 23.73
C ARG A 480 20.75 0.52 22.55
N ARG A 481 20.82 -0.02 21.33
CA ARG A 481 20.23 0.63 20.15
C ARG A 481 18.70 0.69 20.23
N LEU A 482 18.06 -0.34 20.76
CA LEU A 482 16.62 -0.39 21.00
C LEU A 482 16.20 0.67 22.03
N GLU A 483 16.99 0.86 23.09
CA GLU A 483 16.79 1.92 24.07
C GLU A 483 16.79 3.28 23.41
N THR A 484 17.85 3.63 22.66
CA THR A 484 17.93 4.88 21.91
C THR A 484 16.74 5.06 20.96
N TYR A 485 16.34 4.00 20.27
CA TYR A 485 15.24 4.02 19.32
C TYR A 485 13.90 4.32 19.99
N LEU A 486 13.56 3.63 21.08
CA LEU A 486 12.26 3.76 21.74
C LEU A 486 12.19 4.92 22.74
N ALA A 487 13.31 5.34 23.35
CA ALA A 487 13.37 6.48 24.25
C ALA A 487 13.03 7.81 23.57
N ALA A 488 13.18 7.89 22.24
CA ALA A 488 12.72 9.04 21.45
C ALA A 488 11.18 9.20 21.42
N HIS A 489 10.45 8.16 21.84
CA HIS A 489 8.99 8.10 21.77
C HIS A 489 8.33 7.78 23.13
N PHE A 490 9.05 7.09 24.01
CA PHE A 490 8.57 6.68 25.33
C PHE A 490 9.54 7.14 26.41
N GLU A 491 9.13 8.15 27.17
CA GLU A 491 9.94 8.72 28.25
C GLU A 491 10.29 7.64 29.30
N GLY A 492 11.56 7.58 29.69
CA GLY A 492 12.05 6.61 30.68
C GLY A 492 12.10 5.16 30.19
N PHE A 493 12.05 4.92 28.87
CA PHE A 493 12.30 3.59 28.32
C PHE A 493 13.75 3.17 28.56
N GLU A 494 13.94 2.01 29.19
CA GLU A 494 15.24 1.40 29.46
C GLU A 494 15.26 -0.02 28.90
N ALA A 495 16.33 -0.38 28.19
CA ALA A 495 16.56 -1.73 27.67
C ALA A 495 17.80 -2.35 28.34
N PRO A 496 17.65 -2.84 29.59
CA PRO A 496 18.78 -3.36 30.34
C PRO A 496 19.42 -4.57 29.66
N SER A 497 20.75 -4.61 29.65
CA SER A 497 21.55 -5.74 29.14
C SER A 497 21.14 -7.05 29.82
N ALA A 498 20.92 -8.09 29.00
CA ALA A 498 20.35 -9.36 29.41
C ALA A 498 21.40 -10.40 29.85
N ARG A 499 22.51 -10.00 30.47
CA ARG A 499 23.37 -10.98 31.19
C ARG A 499 22.62 -11.72 32.30
N ALA A 500 21.46 -11.22 32.73
CA ALA A 500 20.67 -11.82 33.80
C ALA A 500 19.73 -12.97 33.36
N ASN A 501 19.44 -13.19 32.07
CA ASN A 501 18.30 -14.05 31.66
C ASN A 501 18.52 -14.98 30.43
N ILE A 502 19.75 -15.31 30.02
CA ILE A 502 20.00 -16.24 28.89
C ILE A 502 20.62 -17.57 29.36
N THR A 503 19.99 -18.68 28.96
CA THR A 503 20.31 -20.08 29.29
C THR A 503 21.41 -20.70 28.42
N ASP A 504 22.15 -19.92 27.63
CA ASP A 504 23.28 -20.40 26.83
C ASP A 504 24.37 -19.32 26.76
N SER A 505 25.00 -19.07 27.91
CA SER A 505 26.12 -18.16 28.11
C SER A 505 27.43 -18.84 27.71
N SER A 506 27.60 -19.19 26.44
CA SER A 506 28.95 -19.43 25.94
C SER A 506 29.56 -18.07 25.59
N ASP A 507 30.61 -17.65 26.28
CA ASP A 507 31.47 -16.50 25.92
C ASP A 507 32.21 -16.70 24.57
N MET A 508 31.82 -17.69 23.78
CA MET A 508 32.37 -17.98 22.45
C MET A 508 31.97 -16.90 21.45
N ALA A 509 32.94 -16.48 20.64
CA ALA A 509 32.71 -15.58 19.52
C ALA A 509 31.69 -16.17 18.54
N THR A 510 31.02 -15.31 17.78
CA THR A 510 30.03 -15.71 16.77
C THR A 510 30.64 -16.65 15.73
N GLU A 511 31.86 -16.35 15.30
CA GLU A 511 32.65 -17.13 14.35
C GLU A 511 32.90 -18.55 14.88
N ASP A 512 33.24 -18.70 16.16
CA ASP A 512 33.47 -20.01 16.79
C ASP A 512 32.18 -20.83 16.88
N ARG A 513 31.05 -20.18 17.18
CA ARG A 513 29.73 -20.84 17.20
C ARG A 513 29.33 -21.32 15.81
N ILE A 514 29.62 -20.53 14.77
CA ILE A 514 29.40 -20.90 13.37
C ILE A 514 30.31 -22.07 12.98
N ALA A 515 31.60 -22.00 13.31
CA ALA A 515 32.58 -23.05 13.01
C ALA A 515 32.20 -24.38 13.66
N ARG A 516 31.78 -24.34 14.94
CA ARG A 516 31.28 -25.51 15.65
C ARG A 516 30.02 -26.08 14.99
N ALA A 517 29.03 -25.23 14.69
CA ALA A 517 27.81 -25.69 14.04
C ALA A 517 28.08 -26.29 12.65
N ARG A 518 29.00 -25.72 11.87
CA ARG A 518 29.47 -26.27 10.59
C ARG A 518 30.13 -27.64 10.78
N HIS A 519 31.03 -27.76 11.76
CA HIS A 519 31.69 -29.03 12.06
C HIS A 519 30.67 -30.13 12.41
N GLU A 520 29.67 -29.81 13.23
CA GLU A 520 28.62 -30.76 13.62
C GLU A 520 27.70 -31.17 12.45
N LEU A 521 27.51 -30.32 11.43
CA LEU A 521 26.72 -30.65 10.24
C LEU A 521 27.48 -31.51 9.23
N GLY A 522 28.80 -31.33 9.15
CA GLY A 522 29.60 -31.81 8.03
C GLY A 522 29.39 -30.98 6.76
N GLU A 523 30.38 -31.00 5.87
CA GLU A 523 30.45 -30.09 4.72
C GLU A 523 29.28 -30.21 3.75
N ALA A 524 28.81 -31.44 3.47
CA ALA A 524 27.73 -31.67 2.51
C ALA A 524 26.39 -31.08 2.99
N VAL A 525 26.00 -31.35 4.24
CA VAL A 525 24.75 -30.85 4.83
C VAL A 525 24.85 -29.35 5.07
N TYR A 526 26.01 -28.85 5.49
CA TYR A 526 26.26 -27.42 5.63
C TYR A 526 26.08 -26.67 4.30
N ALA A 527 26.71 -27.14 3.22
CA ALA A 527 26.61 -26.51 1.91
C ALA A 527 25.15 -26.48 1.40
N ALA A 528 24.43 -27.60 1.53
CA ALA A 528 23.01 -27.67 1.18
C ALA A 528 22.17 -26.69 2.01
N LEU A 529 22.41 -26.62 3.33
CA LEU A 529 21.69 -25.72 4.21
C LEU A 529 21.93 -24.24 3.85
N MET A 530 23.17 -23.86 3.55
CA MET A 530 23.52 -22.48 3.19
C MET A 530 22.91 -22.09 1.85
N ALA A 531 22.87 -23.00 0.88
CA ALA A 531 22.25 -22.75 -0.43
C ALA A 531 20.74 -22.45 -0.31
N GLU A 532 20.05 -23.14 0.61
CA GLU A 532 18.62 -23.00 0.86
C GLU A 532 18.25 -21.83 1.78
N ASN A 533 19.27 -21.11 2.28
CA ASN A 533 19.14 -19.92 3.12
C ASN A 533 20.01 -18.77 2.59
N ARG A 534 20.28 -18.74 1.27
CA ARG A 534 21.13 -17.73 0.63
C ARG A 534 20.56 -16.32 0.77
N VAL A 535 19.24 -16.17 0.77
CA VAL A 535 18.58 -14.87 0.92
C VAL A 535 18.72 -14.40 2.37
N ASP A 536 18.44 -15.27 3.33
CA ASP A 536 18.61 -15.03 4.76
C ASP A 536 20.06 -14.67 5.11
N LEU A 537 21.05 -15.30 4.46
CA LEU A 537 22.47 -14.97 4.61
C LEU A 537 22.79 -13.56 4.10
N GLU A 538 22.28 -13.19 2.92
CA GLU A 538 22.49 -11.86 2.36
C GLU A 538 21.80 -10.77 3.20
N ILE A 539 20.56 -11.03 3.64
CA ILE A 539 19.83 -10.13 4.56
C ILE A 539 20.61 -9.94 5.86
N TYR A 540 21.11 -11.04 6.46
CA TYR A 540 21.90 -10.95 7.68
C TYR A 540 23.19 -10.16 7.46
N ARG A 541 23.91 -10.40 6.35
CA ARG A 541 25.12 -9.66 5.96
C ARG A 541 24.84 -8.15 5.86
N ARG A 542 23.79 -7.76 5.13
CA ARG A 542 23.36 -6.36 4.99
C ARG A 542 22.94 -5.74 6.32
N ALA A 543 22.30 -6.51 7.20
CA ALA A 543 21.95 -6.06 8.54
C ALA A 543 23.20 -5.81 9.39
N VAL A 544 24.22 -6.66 9.32
CA VAL A 544 25.51 -6.45 10.01
C VAL A 544 26.23 -5.21 9.48
N GLU A 545 26.21 -4.94 8.18
CA GLU A 545 26.80 -3.70 7.63
C GLU A 545 26.14 -2.44 8.19
N ARG A 546 24.81 -2.49 8.37
CA ARG A 546 24.03 -1.34 8.86
C ARG A 546 24.04 -1.21 10.38
N TRP A 547 24.06 -2.32 11.11
CA TRP A 547 24.14 -2.39 12.57
C TRP A 547 25.33 -3.27 12.98
N PRO A 548 26.55 -2.71 12.98
CA PRO A 548 27.78 -3.49 13.15
C PRO A 548 27.83 -4.28 14.46
N LEU A 549 28.35 -5.50 14.38
CA LEU A 549 28.76 -6.29 15.53
C LEU A 549 29.97 -5.62 16.22
N PRO A 550 30.15 -5.84 17.53
CA PRO A 550 31.31 -5.31 18.26
C PRO A 550 32.60 -5.90 17.68
N VAL A 551 33.60 -5.04 17.47
CA VAL A 551 34.95 -5.47 17.09
C VAL A 551 35.58 -6.18 18.30
N PRO A 552 36.14 -7.40 18.14
CA PRO A 552 36.86 -8.06 19.23
C PRO A 552 37.99 -7.15 19.72
N ALA A 553 38.11 -6.97 21.04
CA ALA A 553 39.26 -6.28 21.61
C ALA A 553 40.53 -7.05 21.22
N PRO A 554 41.63 -6.37 20.81
CA PRO A 554 42.88 -7.06 20.54
C PRO A 554 43.32 -7.84 21.79
N PRO A 555 43.92 -9.03 21.64
CA PRO A 555 44.35 -9.83 22.76
C PRO A 555 45.30 -9.00 23.62
N VAL A 556 44.93 -8.81 24.89
CA VAL A 556 45.81 -8.19 25.87
C VAL A 556 46.95 -9.18 26.11
N HIS A 557 48.07 -8.98 25.42
CA HIS A 557 49.30 -9.66 25.78
C HIS A 557 49.69 -9.19 27.18
N SER A 558 49.39 -10.03 28.18
CA SER A 558 50.00 -9.97 29.49
C SER A 558 51.51 -10.03 29.30
N ALA A 559 52.17 -8.87 29.38
CA ALA A 559 53.61 -8.80 29.58
C ALA A 559 53.91 -9.43 30.95
N ALA A 560 54.37 -10.68 30.93
CA ALA A 560 54.97 -11.31 32.10
C ALA A 560 56.23 -10.53 32.47
N GLN A 561 56.32 -10.12 33.73
CA GLN A 561 57.55 -9.68 34.39
C GLN A 561 58.44 -10.88 34.71
#